data_AF-A0A074X1L5-F1
#
_entry.id   AF-A0A074X1L5-F1
#
_cell.length_a   1.000
_cell.length_b   1.000
_cell.length_c   1.000
_cell.angle_alpha   90.00
_cell.angle_beta   90.00
_cell.angle_gamma   90.00
#
_symmetry.space_group_name_H-M   'P 1'
#
loop_
_entity.id
_entity.type
_entity.pdbx_description
1 polymer ?
#
loop_
_entity_poly.entity_id
_entity_poly.type
_entity_poly.pdbx_seq_one_letter_code
_entity_poly.pdbx_strand_id
1 'polypeptide(L)'
;MLAPSSTNAHGHPPLDVKTTAVPLTPDDSQAAISLLTPKISEILRDFPTSHEDPAFMLLLRDVVKSTITGDTKSIEDSMLELETHVVTTTVNKPSNNPNEMAVLARPILEALRKWHVQDPAINCSETRLKINRMSMARDSDGLRNMHAGMLIWEARSKQQST
;
A
#
# COMPACT_ATOMS: atom_id res chain seq x y z
N MET A 1 0.77 -34.84 -60.32
CA MET A 1 -0.31 -34.08 -59.67
C MET A 1 -0.52 -34.65 -58.27
N LEU A 2 -0.59 -33.77 -57.27
CA LEU A 2 -1.08 -33.92 -55.88
C LEU A 2 -0.28 -34.80 -54.86
N ALA A 3 0.34 -34.11 -53.91
CA ALA A 3 0.45 -34.50 -52.49
C ALA A 3 -0.77 -33.92 -51.72
N PRO A 4 -0.93 -34.01 -50.37
CA PRO A 4 -0.20 -34.76 -49.33
C PRO A 4 -1.13 -35.42 -48.28
N SER A 5 -0.57 -36.08 -47.26
CA SER A 5 -1.00 -35.93 -45.85
C SER A 5 0.01 -36.62 -44.93
N SER A 6 0.93 -35.82 -44.40
CA SER A 6 1.85 -36.21 -43.35
C SER A 6 1.21 -35.94 -41.99
N THR A 7 0.93 -36.99 -41.23
CA THR A 7 0.53 -36.90 -39.84
C THR A 7 1.77 -36.66 -38.98
N ASN A 8 2.14 -35.40 -38.76
CA ASN A 8 3.16 -35.04 -37.78
C ASN A 8 2.45 -34.80 -36.44
N ALA A 9 2.43 -35.83 -35.58
CA ALA A 9 2.12 -35.67 -34.17
C ALA A 9 3.35 -35.06 -33.48
N HIS A 10 3.48 -33.73 -33.52
CA HIS A 10 4.37 -33.02 -32.61
C HIS A 10 3.65 -32.86 -31.26
N GLY A 11 3.95 -33.77 -30.34
CA GLY A 11 3.66 -33.59 -28.93
C GLY A 11 4.40 -32.35 -28.44
N HIS A 12 3.66 -31.31 -28.10
CA HIS A 12 4.17 -30.20 -27.31
C HIS A 12 4.53 -30.76 -25.92
N PRO A 13 5.77 -30.59 -25.42
CA PRO A 13 5.99 -30.80 -24.00
C PRO A 13 5.21 -29.71 -23.24
N PRO A 14 4.57 -30.04 -22.10
CA PRO A 14 4.01 -29.01 -21.25
C PRO A 14 5.19 -28.18 -20.72
N LEU A 15 5.18 -26.88 -21.02
CA LEU A 15 6.05 -25.91 -20.38
C LEU A 15 5.62 -25.84 -18.91
N ASP A 16 6.25 -26.65 -18.08
CA ASP A 16 6.22 -26.56 -16.62
C ASP A 16 6.98 -25.27 -16.25
N VAL A 17 6.30 -24.12 -16.44
CA VAL A 17 6.77 -22.83 -15.91
C VAL A 17 6.55 -22.90 -14.41
N LYS A 18 7.47 -23.58 -13.74
CA LYS A 18 7.65 -23.45 -12.31
C LYS A 18 8.15 -22.03 -12.08
N THR A 19 7.21 -21.09 -11.94
CA THR A 19 7.47 -19.75 -11.43
C THR A 19 8.08 -19.92 -10.05
N THR A 20 9.40 -20.04 -10.02
CA THR A 20 10.16 -20.04 -8.80
C THR A 20 10.15 -18.58 -8.39
N ALA A 21 9.15 -18.19 -7.60
CA ALA A 21 9.11 -16.89 -6.95
C ALA A 21 10.36 -16.82 -6.08
N VAL A 22 11.41 -16.19 -6.61
CA VAL A 22 12.61 -15.90 -5.85
C VAL A 22 12.17 -14.92 -4.77
N PRO A 23 12.32 -15.25 -3.46
CA PRO A 23 11.99 -14.32 -2.41
C PRO A 23 12.76 -13.02 -2.64
N LEU A 24 12.05 -11.89 -2.68
CA LEU A 24 12.66 -10.59 -2.84
C LEU A 24 13.72 -10.37 -1.75
N THR A 25 14.84 -9.77 -2.11
CA THR A 25 15.79 -9.32 -1.10
C THR A 25 15.12 -8.24 -0.23
N PRO A 26 15.59 -7.99 1.00
CA PRO A 26 15.03 -6.94 1.86
C PRO A 26 15.00 -5.56 1.18
N ASP A 27 16.00 -5.25 0.36
CA ASP A 27 16.09 -4.00 -0.41
C ASP A 27 15.05 -3.98 -1.54
N ASP A 28 14.90 -5.08 -2.29
CA ASP A 28 13.88 -5.18 -3.35
C ASP A 28 12.46 -5.11 -2.78
N SER A 29 12.25 -5.72 -1.60
CA SER A 29 10.97 -5.65 -0.87
C SER A 29 10.66 -4.20 -0.47
N GLN A 30 11.66 -3.45 0.00
CA GLN A 30 11.48 -2.06 0.38
C GLN A 30 11.20 -1.16 -0.85
N ALA A 31 11.88 -1.41 -1.96
CA ALA A 31 11.64 -0.71 -3.22
C ALA A 31 10.23 -0.98 -3.76
N ALA A 32 9.80 -2.25 -3.76
CA ALA A 32 8.46 -2.66 -4.19
C ALA A 32 7.35 -2.06 -3.29
N ILE A 33 7.53 -2.10 -1.98
CA ILE A 33 6.59 -1.48 -1.02
C ILE A 33 6.50 0.03 -1.24
N SER A 34 7.61 0.70 -1.60
CA SER A 34 7.61 2.14 -1.85
C SER A 34 6.70 2.53 -3.02
N LEU A 35 6.48 1.63 -3.99
CA LEU A 35 5.56 1.82 -5.12
C LEU A 35 4.08 1.82 -4.70
N LEU A 36 3.74 1.33 -3.51
CA LEU A 36 2.36 1.36 -3.00
C LEU A 36 1.96 2.75 -2.48
N THR A 37 2.92 3.52 -1.98
CA THR A 37 2.69 4.86 -1.41
C THR A 37 1.83 5.76 -2.31
N PRO A 38 2.14 5.95 -3.61
CA PRO A 38 1.31 6.78 -4.47
C PRO A 38 -0.12 6.25 -4.63
N LYS A 39 -0.31 4.93 -4.73
CA LYS A 39 -1.64 4.33 -4.87
C LYS A 39 -2.50 4.51 -3.62
N ILE A 40 -1.92 4.27 -2.45
CA ILE A 40 -2.62 4.45 -1.17
C ILE A 40 -2.89 5.94 -0.92
N SER A 41 -1.98 6.82 -1.32
CA SER A 41 -2.18 8.28 -1.24
C SER A 41 -3.37 8.74 -2.08
N GLU A 42 -3.54 8.17 -3.28
CA GLU A 42 -4.69 8.39 -4.15
C GLU A 42 -6.01 7.93 -3.51
N ILE A 43 -6.03 6.73 -2.89
CA ILE A 43 -7.20 6.28 -2.13
C ILE A 43 -7.53 7.27 -1.00
N LEU A 44 -6.54 7.74 -0.25
CA LEU A 44 -6.74 8.73 0.82
C LEU A 44 -7.12 10.12 0.31
N ARG A 45 -6.89 10.41 -0.98
CA ARG A 45 -7.35 11.64 -1.61
C ARG A 45 -8.84 11.59 -1.87
N ASP A 46 -9.29 10.50 -2.48
CA ASP A 46 -10.67 10.34 -2.95
C ASP A 46 -11.60 9.85 -1.82
N PHE A 47 -11.03 9.14 -0.84
CA PHE A 47 -11.70 8.60 0.35
C PHE A 47 -10.89 8.91 1.63
N PRO A 48 -10.90 10.17 2.11
CA PRO A 48 -10.02 10.63 3.21
C PRO A 48 -10.20 9.88 4.54
N THR A 49 -11.37 9.30 4.78
CA THR A 49 -11.71 8.57 6.02
C THR A 49 -11.61 7.05 5.89
N SER A 50 -11.18 6.53 4.73
CA SER A 50 -11.07 5.07 4.49
C SER A 50 -10.22 4.34 5.52
N HIS A 51 -9.12 4.95 5.97
CA HIS A 51 -8.22 4.41 7.00
C HIS A 51 -8.86 4.23 8.38
N GLU A 52 -10.02 4.83 8.65
CA GLU A 52 -10.76 4.66 9.91
C GLU A 52 -11.54 3.34 9.95
N ASP A 53 -11.79 2.71 8.79
CA ASP A 53 -12.43 1.41 8.68
C ASP A 53 -11.46 0.29 9.16
N PRO A 54 -11.84 -0.52 10.15
CA PRO A 54 -11.01 -1.65 10.60
C PRO A 54 -10.61 -2.62 9.49
N ALA A 55 -11.45 -2.81 8.47
CA ALA A 55 -11.18 -3.72 7.36
C ALA A 55 -10.11 -3.16 6.40
N PHE A 56 -9.99 -1.84 6.29
CA PHE A 56 -8.99 -1.19 5.43
C PHE A 56 -7.57 -1.67 5.75
N MET A 57 -7.21 -1.69 7.04
CA MET A 57 -5.88 -2.09 7.48
C MET A 57 -5.60 -3.58 7.30
N LEU A 58 -6.63 -4.43 7.25
CA LEU A 58 -6.50 -5.85 6.95
C LEU A 58 -6.23 -6.05 5.46
N LEU A 59 -7.01 -5.42 4.60
CA LEU A 59 -6.82 -5.49 3.14
C LEU A 59 -5.49 -4.87 2.70
N LEU A 60 -5.09 -3.74 3.30
CA LEU A 60 -3.78 -3.15 3.05
C LEU A 60 -2.63 -4.09 3.45
N ARG A 61 -2.81 -4.89 4.50
CA ARG A 61 -1.82 -5.89 4.90
C ARG A 61 -1.68 -6.98 3.84
N ASP A 62 -2.77 -7.42 3.22
CA ASP A 62 -2.72 -8.41 2.15
C ASP A 62 -2.02 -7.84 0.91
N VAL A 63 -2.32 -6.59 0.52
CA VAL A 63 -1.59 -5.88 -0.55
C VAL A 63 -0.07 -5.84 -0.27
N VAL A 64 0.32 -5.44 0.95
CA VAL A 64 1.74 -5.38 1.35
C VAL A 64 2.37 -6.78 1.30
N LYS A 65 1.66 -7.82 1.77
CA LYS A 65 2.13 -9.20 1.72
C LYS A 65 2.39 -9.66 0.29
N SER A 66 1.41 -9.48 -0.60
CA SER A 66 1.52 -9.85 -2.01
C SER A 66 2.67 -9.10 -2.68
N THR A 67 2.87 -7.83 -2.33
CA THR A 67 3.98 -7.01 -2.82
C THR A 67 5.34 -7.55 -2.40
N ILE A 68 5.48 -8.00 -1.15
CA ILE A 68 6.72 -8.62 -0.65
C ILE A 68 6.99 -9.97 -1.33
N THR A 69 5.94 -10.75 -1.60
CA THR A 69 6.08 -12.05 -2.29
C THR A 69 6.39 -11.92 -3.78
N GLY A 70 6.17 -10.74 -4.38
CA GLY A 70 6.43 -10.47 -5.79
C GLY A 70 5.46 -11.13 -6.78
N ASP A 71 4.34 -11.70 -6.30
CA ASP A 71 3.30 -12.25 -7.18
C ASP A 71 2.43 -11.12 -7.73
N THR A 72 2.68 -10.75 -8.99
CA THR A 72 1.99 -9.65 -9.67
C THR A 72 0.48 -9.83 -9.72
N LYS A 73 0.00 -11.07 -9.91
CA LYS A 73 -1.44 -11.33 -9.96
C LYS A 73 -2.06 -11.15 -8.58
N SER A 74 -1.41 -11.67 -7.55
CA SER A 74 -1.87 -11.49 -6.18
C SER A 74 -1.86 -10.02 -5.74
N ILE A 75 -0.89 -9.22 -6.21
CA ILE A 75 -0.85 -7.77 -5.96
C ILE A 75 -2.05 -7.07 -6.59
N GLU A 76 -2.35 -7.36 -7.86
CA GLU A 76 -3.49 -6.78 -8.58
C GLU A 76 -4.82 -7.16 -7.91
N ASP A 77 -5.01 -8.45 -7.60
CA ASP A 77 -6.23 -8.97 -6.97
C ASP A 77 -6.46 -8.31 -5.58
N SER A 78 -5.42 -8.24 -4.74
CA SER A 78 -5.51 -7.65 -3.40
C SER A 78 -5.74 -6.14 -3.44
N MET A 79 -5.14 -5.45 -4.42
CA MET A 79 -5.33 -4.01 -4.60
C MET A 79 -6.76 -3.71 -5.07
N LEU A 80 -7.28 -4.49 -6.02
CA LEU A 80 -8.66 -4.37 -6.49
C LEU A 80 -9.66 -4.62 -5.35
N GLU A 81 -9.39 -5.59 -4.48
CA GLU A 81 -10.22 -5.86 -3.31
C GLU A 81 -10.24 -4.66 -2.34
N LEU A 82 -9.07 -4.10 -2.03
CA LEU A 82 -8.95 -2.89 -1.20
C LEU A 82 -9.74 -1.72 -1.79
N GLU A 83 -9.57 -1.44 -3.08
CA GLU A 83 -10.28 -0.36 -3.78
C GLU A 83 -11.79 -0.59 -3.79
N THR A 84 -12.24 -1.81 -4.10
CA THR A 84 -13.66 -2.19 -4.11
C THR A 84 -14.28 -2.00 -2.73
N HIS A 85 -13.59 -2.44 -1.69
CA HIS A 85 -14.03 -2.27 -0.31
C HIS A 85 -14.17 -0.79 0.02
N VAL A 86 -13.14 0.01 -0.23
CA VAL A 86 -13.18 1.45 0.04
C VAL A 86 -14.34 2.13 -0.66
N VAL A 87 -14.57 1.85 -1.95
CA VAL A 87 -15.66 2.45 -2.74
C VAL A 87 -17.03 2.06 -2.21
N THR A 88 -17.19 0.83 -1.69
CA THR A 88 -18.49 0.30 -1.25
C THR A 88 -18.81 0.60 0.21
N THR A 89 -17.81 0.74 1.08
CA THR A 89 -18.02 0.92 2.52
C THR A 89 -17.74 2.33 3.02
N THR A 90 -16.88 3.09 2.33
CA THR A 90 -16.46 4.39 2.84
C THR A 90 -17.54 5.43 2.58
N VAL A 91 -18.18 5.88 3.65
CA VAL A 91 -19.03 7.07 3.61
C VAL A 91 -18.12 8.28 3.66
N ASN A 92 -18.01 9.01 2.54
CA ASN A 92 -17.28 10.26 2.48
C ASN A 92 -17.95 11.30 3.37
N LYS A 93 -17.45 11.42 4.60
CA LYS A 93 -17.92 12.41 5.55
C LYS A 93 -17.14 13.71 5.30
N PRO A 94 -17.80 14.79 4.87
CA PRO A 94 -17.12 16.08 4.77
C PRO A 94 -16.59 16.47 6.15
N SER A 95 -15.33 16.87 6.20
CA SER A 95 -14.74 17.40 7.41
C SER A 95 -15.39 18.73 7.75
N ASN A 96 -15.88 18.88 8.98
CA ASN A 96 -16.37 20.17 9.49
C ASN A 96 -15.23 21.13 9.88
N ASN A 97 -13.97 20.71 9.73
CA ASN A 97 -12.82 21.53 10.06
C ASN A 97 -12.40 22.34 8.82
N PRO A 98 -12.42 23.68 8.89
CA PRO A 98 -12.06 24.54 7.76
C PRO A 98 -10.57 24.49 7.41
N ASN A 99 -9.71 23.96 8.30
CA ASN A 99 -8.28 23.82 8.05
C ASN A 99 -7.94 22.43 7.51
N GLU A 100 -7.90 22.31 6.18
CA GLU A 100 -7.51 21.09 5.46
C GLU A 100 -6.16 20.52 5.93
N MET A 101 -5.16 21.38 6.18
CA MET A 101 -3.83 20.92 6.61
C MET A 101 -3.89 20.28 7.98
N ALA A 102 -4.69 20.83 8.90
CA ALA A 102 -4.89 20.24 10.21
C ALA A 102 -5.64 18.90 10.13
N VAL A 103 -6.56 18.74 9.18
CA VAL A 103 -7.27 17.47 8.94
C VAL A 103 -6.29 16.40 8.47
N LEU A 104 -5.41 16.73 7.52
CA LEU A 104 -4.41 15.78 7.00
C LEU A 104 -3.29 15.49 8.01
N ALA A 105 -2.83 16.49 8.77
CA ALA A 105 -1.73 16.32 9.72
C ALA A 105 -2.12 15.56 10.99
N ARG A 106 -3.38 15.64 11.43
CA ARG A 106 -3.85 14.98 12.67
C ARG A 106 -3.63 13.47 12.68
N PRO A 107 -4.10 12.67 11.69
CA PRO A 107 -3.91 11.23 11.71
C PRO A 107 -2.42 10.83 11.69
N ILE A 108 -1.58 11.62 11.00
CA ILE A 108 -0.12 11.42 10.95
C ILE A 108 0.50 11.61 12.33
N LEU A 109 0.13 12.68 13.05
CA LEU A 109 0.61 12.95 14.40
C LEU A 109 0.14 11.90 15.43
N GLU A 110 -1.09 11.41 15.28
CA GLU A 110 -1.63 10.33 16.12
C GLU A 110 -0.91 9.01 15.87
N ALA A 111 -0.64 8.66 14.62
CA ALA A 111 0.14 7.48 14.26
C ALA A 111 1.58 7.59 14.79
N LEU A 112 2.23 8.75 14.65
CA LEU A 112 3.59 8.99 15.13
C LEU A 112 3.70 8.77 16.64
N ARG A 113 2.70 9.22 17.40
CA ARG A 113 2.63 8.99 18.84
C ARG A 113 2.58 7.50 19.18
N LYS A 114 1.81 6.70 18.43
CA LYS A 114 1.72 5.24 18.63
C LYS A 114 3.05 4.56 18.32
N TRP A 115 3.69 4.96 17.22
CA TRP A 115 4.93 4.37 16.76
C TRP A 115 6.11 4.65 17.67
N HIS A 116 6.23 5.87 18.21
CA HIS A 116 7.29 6.20 19.15
C HIS A 116 7.34 5.25 20.36
N VAL A 117 6.17 4.78 20.81
CA VAL A 117 6.06 3.82 21.90
C VAL A 117 6.56 2.42 21.48
N GLN A 118 6.37 2.05 20.22
CA GLN A 118 6.73 0.73 19.68
C GLN A 118 8.19 0.68 19.22
N ASP A 119 8.70 1.77 18.65
CA ASP A 119 10.07 1.91 18.17
C ASP A 119 10.66 3.26 18.64
N PRO A 120 11.41 3.24 19.75
CA PRO A 120 12.08 4.43 20.28
C PRO A 120 13.15 5.02 19.34
N ALA A 121 13.60 4.30 18.31
CA ALA A 121 14.56 4.82 17.33
C ALA A 121 13.93 5.87 16.39
N ILE A 122 12.59 5.98 16.37
CA ILE A 122 11.88 6.98 15.58
C ILE A 122 12.12 8.39 16.15
N ASN A 123 12.77 9.24 15.34
CA ASN A 123 13.03 10.64 15.66
C ASN A 123 11.74 11.48 15.54
N CYS A 124 10.92 11.46 16.59
CA CYS A 124 9.64 12.17 16.62
C CYS A 124 9.77 13.68 16.43
N SER A 125 10.86 14.28 16.92
CA SER A 125 11.09 15.73 16.80
C SER A 125 11.27 16.13 15.33
N GLU A 126 12.06 15.37 14.59
CA GLU A 126 12.30 15.60 13.16
C GLU A 126 11.04 15.33 12.33
N THR A 127 10.32 14.24 12.60
CA THR A 127 9.07 13.95 11.89
C THR A 127 8.03 15.03 12.14
N ARG A 128 7.87 15.52 13.37
CA ARG A 128 6.98 16.64 13.69
C ARG A 128 7.38 17.93 12.98
N LEU A 129 8.68 18.22 12.90
CA LEU A 129 9.18 19.38 12.16
C LEU A 129 8.84 19.27 10.67
N LYS A 130 8.98 18.09 10.08
CA LYS A 130 8.62 17.83 8.68
C LYS A 130 7.11 18.02 8.44
N ILE A 131 6.26 17.47 9.31
CA ILE A 131 4.80 17.67 9.25
C ILE A 131 4.43 19.16 9.32
N ASN A 132 5.08 19.90 10.23
CA ASN A 132 4.84 21.34 10.36
C ASN A 132 5.26 22.10 9.09
N ARG A 133 6.44 21.83 8.54
CA ARG A 133 6.90 22.44 7.29
C ARG A 133 5.92 22.19 6.14
N MET A 134 5.45 20.95 5.96
CA MET A 134 4.46 20.62 4.93
C MET A 134 3.13 21.35 5.18
N SER A 135 2.67 21.41 6.42
CA SER A 135 1.45 22.13 6.80
C SER A 135 1.54 23.63 6.51
N MET A 136 2.68 24.26 6.82
CA MET A 136 2.93 25.67 6.53
C MET A 136 3.05 25.95 5.03
N ALA A 137 3.64 25.02 4.27
CA ALA A 137 3.75 25.09 2.82
C ALA A 137 2.44 24.75 2.09
N ARG A 138 1.40 24.32 2.81
CA ARG A 138 0.13 23.80 2.27
C ARG A 138 0.32 22.62 1.31
N ASP A 139 1.28 21.76 1.63
CA ASP A 139 1.61 20.57 0.86
C ASP A 139 0.67 19.40 1.22
N SER A 140 -0.56 19.45 0.68
CA SER A 140 -1.57 18.40 0.88
C SER A 140 -1.06 17.03 0.43
N ASP A 141 -0.37 16.97 -0.71
CA ASP A 141 0.11 15.71 -1.29
C ASP A 141 1.27 15.13 -0.49
N GLY A 142 2.18 15.97 0.00
CA GLY A 142 3.24 15.55 0.92
C GLY A 142 2.69 14.97 2.22
N LEU A 143 1.63 15.58 2.78
CA LEU A 143 0.94 15.04 3.97
C LEU A 143 0.24 13.72 3.67
N ARG A 144 -0.48 13.59 2.56
CA ARG A 144 -1.13 12.32 2.17
C ARG A 144 -0.11 11.21 1.90
N ASN A 145 0.99 11.51 1.21
CA ASN A 145 2.06 10.55 0.96
C ASN A 145 2.73 10.10 2.27
N MET A 146 2.94 11.03 3.21
CA MET A 146 3.43 10.66 4.54
C MET A 146 2.43 9.76 5.26
N HIS A 147 1.13 10.07 5.23
CA HIS A 147 0.11 9.24 5.84
C HIS A 147 0.04 7.83 5.22
N ALA A 148 0.03 7.74 3.89
CA ALA A 148 0.06 6.47 3.16
C ALA A 148 1.29 5.63 3.53
N GLY A 149 2.48 6.24 3.53
CA GLY A 149 3.71 5.58 3.95
C GLY A 149 3.64 5.06 5.39
N MET A 150 2.94 5.79 6.27
CA MET A 150 2.70 5.31 7.63
C MET A 150 1.77 4.10 7.67
N LEU A 151 0.62 4.14 6.98
CA LEU A 151 -0.29 2.99 6.95
C LEU A 151 0.39 1.74 6.40
N ILE A 152 1.20 1.88 5.35
CA ILE A 152 1.98 0.79 4.76
C ILE A 152 3.00 0.21 5.76
N TRP A 153 3.74 1.06 6.47
CA TRP A 153 4.66 0.61 7.50
C TRP A 153 3.93 -0.13 8.62
N GLU A 154 2.78 0.37 9.08
CA GLU A 154 1.99 -0.29 10.13
C GLU A 154 1.45 -1.64 9.67
N ALA A 155 0.99 -1.73 8.42
CA ALA A 155 0.55 -2.96 7.79
C ALA A 155 1.67 -4.00 7.73
N ARG A 156 2.92 -3.58 7.49
CA ARG A 156 4.12 -4.43 7.49
C ARG A 156 4.55 -4.86 8.90
N SER A 157 4.70 -3.92 9.85
CA SER A 157 5.25 -4.19 11.18
C SER A 157 4.42 -5.21 11.96
N LYS A 158 3.09 -5.18 11.79
CA LYS A 158 2.18 -6.13 12.44
C LYS A 158 2.21 -7.54 11.84
N GLN A 159 2.89 -7.78 10.72
CA GLN A 159 3.11 -9.13 10.18
C GLN A 159 4.26 -9.87 10.86
N GLN A 160 5.23 -9.15 11.45
CA GLN A 160 6.44 -9.77 12.02
C GLN A 160 6.23 -10.27 13.46
N SER A 161 5.06 -10.04 14.07
CA SER A 161 4.75 -10.40 15.46
C SER A 161 3.95 -11.72 15.61
N THR A 162 3.86 -12.53 14.56
CA THR A 162 3.19 -13.86 14.55
C THR A 162 4.10 -14.89 13.91
#